data_AF-G1ENI4-F1
#
_entry.id   AF-G1ENI4-F1
#
_cell.length_a   1.000
_cell.length_b   1.000
_cell.length_c   1.000
_cell.angle_alpha   90.00
_cell.angle_beta   90.00
_cell.angle_gamma   90.00
#
_symmetry.space_group_name_H-M   'P 1'
#
loop_
_entity.id
_entity.type
_entity.pdbx_description
1 polymer ?
#
loop_
_entity_poly.entity_id
_entity_poly.type
_entity_poly.pdbx_seq_one_letter_code
_entity_poly.pdbx_strand_id
1 'polypeptide(L)'
;SHSMRYFHTSVSRPGRGEPRFITVGYVDDTLFVRFDSDATSPRKEPRAPWIEQEGPEYWDRETQISKTNAQTYRESLRNLRGYYNQSEAGSHTWQTMYGCDVGPDGRLLRGHNQYAYDGKDYIALNEDLRSWTAADTAAQITQRKWEAARVAEQLRAYLEGECVEWLRRYLENGKETLQRA
;
A
#
# COMPACT_ATOMS: atom_id res chain seq x y z
N SER A 1 9.86 11.97 -15.56
CA SER A 1 9.30 10.72 -15.02
C SER A 1 8.69 11.03 -13.69
N HIS A 2 7.65 10.30 -13.31
CA HIS A 2 6.95 10.50 -12.05
C HIS A 2 6.62 9.17 -11.40
N SER A 3 6.30 9.18 -10.11
CA SER A 3 5.92 7.98 -9.37
C SER A 3 4.73 8.25 -8.47
N MET A 4 3.93 7.22 -8.22
CA MET A 4 2.93 7.21 -7.15
C MET A 4 3.23 6.02 -6.24
N ARG A 5 3.33 6.26 -4.92
CA ARG A 5 3.62 5.22 -3.93
C ARG A 5 2.68 5.31 -2.75
N TYR A 6 2.14 4.17 -2.35
CA TYR A 6 1.42 4.02 -1.10
C TYR A 6 2.24 3.17 -0.14
N PHE A 7 2.24 3.59 1.13
CA PHE A 7 2.91 2.89 2.21
C PHE A 7 1.88 2.55 3.27
N HIS A 8 1.72 1.26 3.52
CA HIS A 8 0.86 0.74 4.57
C HIS A 8 1.71 0.24 5.72
N THR A 9 1.28 0.51 6.94
CA THR A 9 1.92 0.02 8.15
C THR A 9 0.85 -0.40 9.14
N SER A 10 0.90 -1.65 9.57
CA SER A 10 0.08 -2.16 10.67
C SER A 10 0.96 -2.64 11.81
N VAL A 11 0.69 -2.17 13.02
CA VAL A 11 1.46 -2.52 14.22
C VAL A 11 0.55 -3.16 15.23
N SER A 12 0.78 -4.44 15.57
CA SER A 12 0.05 -5.11 16.65
C SER A 12 0.46 -4.54 18.00
N ARG A 13 -0.49 -4.46 18.95
CA ARG A 13 -0.25 -3.84 20.26
C ARG A 13 -0.88 -4.69 21.37
N PRO A 14 -0.27 -5.83 21.73
CA PRO A 14 -0.82 -6.73 22.74
C PRO A 14 -1.19 -5.98 24.03
N GLY A 15 -2.40 -6.21 24.54
CA GLY A 15 -2.93 -5.54 25.73
C GLY A 15 -3.35 -4.08 25.55
N ARG A 16 -3.27 -3.50 24.34
CA ARG A 16 -3.64 -2.10 24.05
C ARG A 16 -4.66 -1.97 22.91
N GLY A 17 -5.43 -3.03 22.66
CA GLY A 17 -6.48 -3.06 21.64
C GLY A 17 -6.00 -3.59 20.30
N GLU A 18 -6.72 -3.21 19.24
CA GLU A 18 -6.46 -3.69 17.87
C GLU A 18 -5.17 -3.09 17.28
N PRO A 19 -4.57 -3.75 16.27
CA PRO A 19 -3.43 -3.19 15.56
C PRO A 19 -3.72 -1.80 15.00
N ARG A 20 -2.76 -0.87 15.15
CA ARG A 20 -2.86 0.44 14.50
C ARG A 20 -2.58 0.26 13.02
N PHE A 21 -3.42 0.79 12.15
CA PHE A 21 -3.18 0.83 10.70
C PHE A 21 -3.02 2.27 10.23
N ILE A 22 -1.94 2.52 9.50
CA ILE A 22 -1.63 3.81 8.87
C ILE A 22 -1.39 3.54 7.38
N THR A 23 -1.99 4.37 6.52
CA THR A 23 -1.62 4.43 5.10
C THR A 23 -1.31 5.85 4.70
N VAL A 24 -0.23 6.04 3.96
CA VAL A 24 0.16 7.32 3.36
C VAL A 24 0.39 7.14 1.87
N GLY A 25 0.05 8.16 1.08
CA GLY A 25 0.25 8.18 -0.37
C GLY A 25 1.16 9.35 -0.76
N TYR A 26 2.08 9.08 -1.68
CA TYR A 26 3.01 10.03 -2.26
C TYR A 26 2.83 10.08 -3.77
N VAL A 27 2.90 11.30 -4.33
CA VAL A 27 3.22 11.52 -5.74
C VAL A 27 4.59 12.16 -5.77
N ASP A 28 5.55 11.49 -6.41
CA ASP A 28 6.98 11.75 -6.26
C ASP A 28 7.34 11.84 -4.77
N ASP A 29 7.99 12.91 -4.34
CA ASP A 29 8.36 13.13 -2.93
C ASP A 29 7.29 13.92 -2.13
N THR A 30 6.10 14.12 -2.70
CA THR A 30 5.02 14.91 -2.09
C THR A 30 3.97 14.01 -1.44
N LEU A 31 3.88 14.04 -0.11
CA LEU A 31 2.79 13.41 0.64
C LEU A 31 1.46 14.08 0.29
N PHE A 32 0.50 13.32 -0.23
CA PHE A 32 -0.80 13.88 -0.64
C PHE A 32 -2.00 13.32 0.11
N VAL A 33 -1.89 12.13 0.70
CA VAL A 33 -2.98 11.55 1.50
C VAL A 33 -2.47 10.79 2.72
N ARG A 34 -3.27 10.76 3.78
CA ARG A 34 -3.04 9.97 5.00
C ARG A 34 -4.34 9.38 5.53
N PHE A 35 -4.28 8.18 6.10
CA PHE A 35 -5.31 7.62 6.98
C PHE A 35 -4.63 7.05 8.23
N ASP A 36 -5.30 7.16 9.36
CA ASP A 36 -4.85 6.64 10.65
C ASP A 36 -6.03 6.01 11.39
N SER A 37 -5.96 4.73 11.70
CA SER A 37 -7.04 4.01 12.38
C SER A 37 -7.28 4.47 13.82
N ASP A 38 -6.28 5.12 14.43
CA ASP A 38 -6.36 5.62 15.80
C ASP A 38 -6.93 7.05 15.89
N ALA A 39 -7.22 7.69 14.75
CA ALA A 39 -7.85 9.01 14.77
C ALA A 39 -9.26 8.93 15.40
N THR A 40 -9.71 10.01 16.05
CA THR A 40 -11.05 10.07 16.66
C THR A 40 -12.17 9.81 15.63
N SER A 41 -11.95 10.22 14.37
CA SER A 41 -12.82 9.93 13.24
C SER A 41 -11.96 9.44 12.06
N PRO A 42 -11.68 8.12 11.97
CA PRO A 42 -10.79 7.57 10.95
C PRO A 42 -11.35 7.77 9.53
N ARG A 43 -10.67 8.61 8.76
CA ARG A 43 -10.95 8.92 7.35
C ARG A 43 -9.67 9.16 6.57
N LYS A 44 -9.74 9.04 5.24
CA LYS A 44 -8.64 9.43 4.35
C LYS A 44 -8.65 10.96 4.29
N GLU A 45 -7.49 11.57 4.54
CA GLU A 45 -7.35 13.01 4.66
C GLU A 45 -6.36 13.54 3.62
N PRO A 46 -6.64 14.71 3.03
CA PRO A 46 -5.71 15.40 2.15
C PRO A 46 -4.48 15.87 2.92
N ARG A 47 -3.33 15.86 2.25
CA ARG A 47 -2.04 16.37 2.75
C ARG A 47 -1.34 17.30 1.76
N ALA A 48 -1.97 17.55 0.60
CA ALA A 48 -1.55 18.54 -0.37
C ALA A 48 -2.76 19.32 -0.91
N PRO A 49 -2.65 20.61 -1.24
CA PRO A 49 -3.79 21.42 -1.67
C PRO A 49 -4.49 20.89 -2.93
N TRP A 50 -3.71 20.38 -3.89
CA TRP A 50 -4.23 19.92 -5.19
C TRP A 50 -5.09 18.66 -5.12
N ILE A 51 -5.08 17.90 -4.01
CA ILE A 51 -5.98 16.74 -3.85
C ILE A 51 -7.33 17.17 -3.25
N GLU A 52 -7.43 18.35 -2.63
CA GLU A 52 -8.66 18.83 -1.99
C GLU A 52 -9.80 19.08 -3.00
N GLN A 53 -9.48 19.24 -4.28
CA GLN A 53 -10.46 19.37 -5.36
C GLN A 53 -11.19 18.06 -5.70
N GLU A 54 -10.71 16.91 -5.22
CA GLU A 54 -11.42 15.65 -5.39
C GLU A 54 -12.75 15.66 -4.62
N GLY A 55 -13.80 15.15 -5.26
CA GLY A 55 -15.16 15.16 -4.72
C GLY A 55 -15.36 14.26 -3.50
N PRO A 56 -16.48 14.41 -2.78
CA PRO A 56 -16.79 13.61 -1.59
C PRO A 56 -16.80 12.10 -1.87
N GLU A 57 -17.22 11.67 -3.06
CA GLU A 57 -17.26 10.25 -3.44
C GLU A 57 -15.86 9.62 -3.46
N TYR A 58 -14.84 10.38 -3.86
CA TYR A 58 -13.45 9.93 -3.79
C TYR A 58 -13.04 9.68 -2.33
N TRP A 59 -13.27 10.67 -1.47
CA TRP A 59 -12.89 10.58 -0.06
C TRP A 59 -13.62 9.46 0.70
N ASP A 60 -14.90 9.27 0.43
CA ASP A 60 -15.69 8.18 1.01
C ASP A 60 -15.17 6.81 0.56
N ARG A 61 -14.89 6.66 -0.74
CA ARG A 61 -14.33 5.42 -1.30
C ARG A 61 -12.95 5.11 -0.71
N GLU A 62 -12.02 6.07 -0.71
CA GLU A 62 -10.67 5.87 -0.19
C GLU A 62 -10.66 5.62 1.33
N THR A 63 -11.59 6.23 2.05
CA THR A 63 -11.81 5.95 3.48
C THR A 63 -12.27 4.51 3.68
N GLN A 64 -13.24 4.05 2.89
CA GLN A 64 -13.76 2.69 3.01
C GLN A 64 -12.71 1.64 2.65
N ILE A 65 -11.92 1.88 1.59
CA ILE A 65 -10.77 1.03 1.21
C ILE A 65 -9.76 0.97 2.37
N SER A 66 -9.44 2.11 2.99
CA SER A 66 -8.51 2.15 4.12
C SER A 66 -9.02 1.38 5.34
N LYS A 67 -10.33 1.43 5.63
CA LYS A 67 -10.97 0.65 6.70
C LYS A 67 -10.94 -0.85 6.40
N THR A 68 -11.22 -1.27 5.17
CA THR A 68 -11.12 -2.66 4.74
C THR A 68 -9.67 -3.16 4.88
N ASN A 69 -8.69 -2.37 4.42
CA ASN A 69 -7.27 -2.71 4.55
C ASN A 69 -6.85 -2.87 6.01
N ALA A 70 -7.34 -2.02 6.93
CA ALA A 70 -7.05 -2.19 8.36
C ALA A 70 -7.47 -3.56 8.89
N GLN A 71 -8.63 -4.09 8.44
CA GLN A 71 -9.09 -5.43 8.80
C GLN A 71 -8.23 -6.53 8.18
N THR A 72 -7.89 -6.42 6.89
CA THR A 72 -7.01 -7.37 6.21
C THR A 72 -5.62 -7.44 6.84
N TYR A 73 -5.06 -6.30 7.26
CA TYR A 73 -3.73 -6.26 7.88
C TYR A 73 -3.75 -6.83 9.30
N ARG A 74 -4.85 -6.63 10.04
CA ARG A 74 -5.07 -7.28 11.34
C ARG A 74 -5.05 -8.81 11.20
N GLU A 75 -5.74 -9.35 10.21
CA GLU A 75 -5.73 -10.80 9.94
C GLU A 75 -4.35 -11.28 9.46
N SER A 76 -3.69 -10.50 8.61
CA SER A 76 -2.33 -10.79 8.16
C SER A 76 -1.35 -10.90 9.32
N LEU A 77 -1.40 -9.98 10.29
CA LEU A 77 -0.57 -10.03 11.51
C LEU A 77 -0.81 -11.30 12.33
N ARG A 78 -2.06 -11.77 12.44
CA ARG A 78 -2.39 -13.03 13.12
C ARG A 78 -1.79 -14.24 12.40
N ASN A 79 -1.90 -14.27 11.08
CA ASN A 79 -1.34 -15.35 10.25
C ASN A 79 0.18 -15.39 10.31
N LEU A 80 0.84 -14.24 10.15
CA LEU A 80 2.30 -14.11 10.18
C LEU A 80 2.87 -14.59 11.52
N ARG A 81 2.27 -14.15 12.64
CA ARG A 81 2.64 -14.63 13.98
C ARG A 81 2.60 -16.16 14.06
N GLY A 82 1.58 -16.78 13.46
CA GLY A 82 1.45 -18.24 13.38
C GLY A 82 2.53 -18.88 12.51
N TYR A 83 2.84 -18.32 11.33
CA TYR A 83 3.89 -18.84 10.45
C TYR A 83 5.27 -18.83 11.10
N TYR A 84 5.55 -17.82 11.92
CA TYR A 84 6.81 -17.68 12.64
C TYR A 84 6.80 -18.29 14.05
N ASN A 85 5.71 -18.94 14.48
CA ASN A 85 5.53 -19.51 15.83
C ASN A 85 5.85 -18.51 16.97
N GLN A 86 5.44 -17.25 16.80
CA GLN A 86 5.73 -16.17 17.74
C GLN A 86 4.67 -16.07 18.85
N SER A 87 5.09 -15.57 20.01
CA SER A 87 4.22 -15.41 21.19
C SER A 87 3.16 -14.33 21.02
N GLU A 88 2.05 -14.43 21.77
CA GLU A 88 0.99 -13.41 21.73
C GLU A 88 1.38 -12.08 22.39
N ALA A 89 2.40 -12.08 23.24
CA ALA A 89 2.87 -10.91 23.97
C ALA A 89 3.74 -9.98 23.10
N GLY A 90 4.21 -10.46 21.94
CA GLY A 90 5.06 -9.70 21.03
C GLY A 90 4.29 -8.65 20.22
N SER A 91 4.85 -7.44 20.15
CA SER A 91 4.44 -6.42 19.19
C SER A 91 5.13 -6.68 17.86
N HIS A 92 4.36 -6.70 16.78
CA HIS A 92 4.82 -7.02 15.43
C HIS A 92 4.34 -5.98 14.43
N THR A 93 5.11 -5.79 13.36
CA THR A 93 4.86 -4.79 12.33
C THR A 93 4.77 -5.45 10.96
N TRP A 94 3.67 -5.19 10.26
CA TRP A 94 3.45 -5.61 8.88
C TRP A 94 3.36 -4.39 7.97
N GLN A 95 4.20 -4.34 6.94
CA GLN A 95 4.35 -3.19 6.06
C GLN A 95 4.22 -3.58 4.60
N THR A 96 3.72 -2.64 3.81
CA THR A 96 3.66 -2.78 2.36
C THR A 96 4.02 -1.47 1.69
N MET A 97 4.78 -1.55 0.62
CA MET A 97 4.97 -0.47 -0.34
C MET A 97 4.48 -0.95 -1.70
N TYR A 98 3.61 -0.18 -2.34
CA TYR A 98 3.16 -0.46 -3.70
C TYR A 98 2.92 0.82 -4.48
N GLY A 99 2.94 0.70 -5.80
CA GLY A 99 2.75 1.84 -6.69
C GLY A 99 3.40 1.67 -8.04
N CYS A 100 3.39 2.73 -8.84
CA CYS A 100 3.83 2.72 -10.23
C CYS A 100 4.75 3.90 -10.53
N ASP A 101 5.72 3.66 -11.40
CA ASP A 101 6.59 4.68 -11.99
C ASP A 101 6.20 4.86 -13.47
N VAL A 102 6.10 6.11 -13.94
CA VAL A 102 5.74 6.43 -15.33
C VAL A 102 6.81 7.27 -16.01
N GLY A 103 6.99 7.02 -17.31
CA GLY A 103 7.91 7.76 -18.16
C GLY A 103 7.39 9.14 -18.53
N PRO A 104 8.20 9.95 -19.25
CA PRO A 104 7.76 11.23 -19.77
C PRO A 104 6.57 11.13 -20.75
N ASP A 105 6.40 9.98 -21.41
CA ASP A 105 5.24 9.68 -22.26
C ASP A 105 4.01 9.21 -21.47
N GLY A 106 4.10 9.22 -20.14
CA GLY A 106 3.07 8.81 -19.21
C GLY A 106 2.85 7.30 -19.14
N ARG A 107 3.60 6.47 -19.86
CA ARG A 107 3.44 5.01 -19.84
C ARG A 107 4.11 4.40 -18.61
N LEU A 108 3.58 3.26 -18.15
CA LEU A 108 4.18 2.49 -17.06
C LEU A 108 5.61 2.10 -17.40
N LEU A 109 6.55 2.46 -16.54
CA LEU A 109 7.92 1.97 -16.57
C LEU A 109 8.10 0.78 -15.62
N ARG A 110 7.52 0.87 -14.42
CA ARG A 110 7.68 -0.15 -13.39
C ARG A 110 6.52 -0.15 -12.42
N GLY A 111 6.03 -1.34 -12.08
CA GLY A 111 5.11 -1.56 -10.97
C GLY A 111 5.84 -2.13 -9.75
N HIS A 112 5.34 -1.80 -8.56
CA HIS A 112 5.91 -2.23 -7.28
C HIS A 112 4.82 -2.80 -6.39
N ASN A 113 5.11 -3.90 -5.70
CA ASN A 113 4.31 -4.41 -4.59
C ASN A 113 5.21 -5.28 -3.70
N GLN A 114 5.59 -4.75 -2.54
CA GLN A 114 6.60 -5.34 -1.66
C GLN A 114 6.10 -5.32 -0.22
N TYR A 115 6.36 -6.38 0.52
CA TYR A 115 5.96 -6.53 1.91
C TYR A 115 7.14 -6.81 2.82
N ALA A 116 7.06 -6.27 4.04
CA ALA A 116 8.03 -6.49 5.09
C ALA A 116 7.33 -6.86 6.41
N TYR A 117 7.95 -7.77 7.16
CA TYR A 117 7.52 -8.18 8.50
C TYR A 117 8.63 -7.92 9.51
N ASP A 118 8.32 -7.20 10.58
CA ASP A 118 9.27 -6.78 11.63
C ASP A 118 10.54 -6.11 11.05
N GLY A 119 10.36 -5.29 10.00
CA GLY A 119 11.42 -4.53 9.35
C GLY A 119 12.31 -5.32 8.40
N LYS A 120 11.97 -6.58 8.10
CA LYS A 120 12.70 -7.42 7.14
C LYS A 120 11.81 -7.74 5.94
N ASP A 121 12.43 -7.87 4.77
CA ASP A 121 11.74 -8.30 3.55
C ASP A 121 11.02 -9.63 3.80
N TYR A 122 9.79 -9.72 3.30
CA TYR A 122 8.96 -10.92 3.39
C TYR A 122 8.65 -11.48 2.00
N ILE A 123 7.94 -10.72 1.16
CA ILE A 123 7.62 -11.13 -0.22
C ILE A 123 7.53 -9.91 -1.13
N ALA A 124 7.99 -10.04 -2.37
CA ALA A 124 7.94 -8.98 -3.37
C ALA A 124 7.46 -9.49 -4.72
N LEU A 125 6.59 -8.71 -5.38
CA LEU A 125 6.22 -8.91 -6.77
C LEU A 125 7.42 -8.56 -7.65
N ASN A 126 7.78 -9.46 -8.56
CA ASN A 126 8.91 -9.26 -9.47
C ASN A 126 8.54 -8.27 -10.58
N GLU A 127 9.56 -7.78 -11.30
CA GLU A 127 9.41 -6.80 -12.38
C GLU A 127 8.54 -7.26 -13.54
N ASP A 128 8.42 -8.57 -13.73
CA ASP A 128 7.54 -9.18 -14.73
C ASP A 128 6.04 -9.04 -14.39
N LEU A 129 5.72 -8.55 -13.18
CA LEU A 129 4.38 -8.41 -12.60
C LEU A 129 3.57 -9.72 -12.62
N ARG A 130 4.26 -10.87 -12.57
CA ARG A 130 3.69 -12.21 -12.71
C ARG A 130 4.22 -13.18 -11.67
N SER A 131 5.46 -13.02 -11.25
CA SER A 131 6.13 -13.91 -10.31
C SER A 131 6.47 -13.20 -9.00
N TRP A 132 6.78 -13.99 -7.97
CA TRP A 132 7.08 -13.51 -6.63
C TRP A 132 8.46 -13.97 -6.18
N THR A 133 9.14 -13.12 -5.42
CA THR A 133 10.33 -13.48 -4.64
C THR A 133 9.95 -13.53 -3.16
N ALA A 134 10.04 -14.71 -2.55
CA ALA A 134 9.86 -14.93 -1.12
C ALA A 134 11.20 -14.89 -0.38
N ALA A 135 11.27 -14.17 0.74
CA ALA A 135 12.51 -13.99 1.49
C ALA A 135 12.90 -15.20 2.35
N ASP A 136 11.92 -15.97 2.83
CA ASP A 136 12.14 -17.14 3.68
C ASP A 136 11.06 -18.22 3.49
N THR A 137 11.14 -19.30 4.28
CA THR A 137 10.21 -20.43 4.22
C THR A 137 8.79 -20.07 4.66
N ALA A 138 8.61 -19.09 5.55
CA ALA A 138 7.29 -18.60 5.94
C ALA A 138 6.65 -17.81 4.77
N ALA A 139 7.43 -16.96 4.12
CA ALA A 139 6.99 -16.22 2.92
C ALA A 139 6.63 -17.15 1.75
N GLN A 140 7.29 -18.30 1.60
CA GLN A 140 6.92 -19.31 0.60
C GLN A 140 5.49 -19.87 0.82
N ILE A 141 4.97 -19.87 2.05
CA ILE A 141 3.58 -20.25 2.31
C ILE A 141 2.63 -19.23 1.67
N THR A 142 2.92 -17.93 1.82
CA THR A 142 2.15 -16.86 1.18
C THR A 142 2.29 -16.93 -0.34
N GLN A 143 3.51 -17.12 -0.86
CA GLN A 143 3.76 -17.24 -2.29
C GLN A 143 2.85 -18.29 -2.95
N ARG A 144 2.84 -19.52 -2.42
CA ARG A 144 2.02 -20.61 -2.97
C ARG A 144 0.53 -20.28 -2.96
N LYS A 145 0.04 -19.64 -1.89
CA LYS A 145 -1.37 -19.20 -1.80
C LYS A 145 -1.69 -18.14 -2.85
N TRP A 146 -0.79 -17.18 -3.04
CA TRP A 146 -0.98 -16.07 -3.98
C TRP A 146 -0.86 -16.50 -5.44
N GLU A 147 0.02 -17.44 -5.75
CA GLU A 147 0.12 -18.07 -7.06
C GLU A 147 -1.15 -18.86 -7.38
N ALA A 148 -1.63 -19.70 -6.44
CA ALA A 148 -2.88 -20.44 -6.61
C ALA A 148 -4.11 -19.52 -6.81
N ALA A 149 -4.14 -18.38 -6.12
CA ALA A 149 -5.20 -17.38 -6.23
C ALA A 149 -4.96 -16.33 -7.33
N ARG A 150 -3.89 -16.45 -8.12
CA ARG A 150 -3.52 -15.53 -9.21
C ARG A 150 -3.47 -14.05 -8.77
N VAL A 151 -2.97 -13.78 -7.58
CA VAL A 151 -2.92 -12.42 -7.01
C VAL A 151 -2.07 -11.47 -7.86
N ALA A 152 -1.02 -11.99 -8.50
CA ALA A 152 -0.18 -11.19 -9.40
C ALA A 152 -0.98 -10.59 -10.58
N GLU A 153 -1.96 -11.32 -11.13
CA GLU A 153 -2.79 -10.82 -12.24
C GLU A 153 -3.65 -9.62 -11.80
N GLN A 154 -4.20 -9.65 -10.58
CA GLN A 154 -4.98 -8.55 -10.00
C GLN A 154 -4.13 -7.31 -9.74
N LEU A 155 -2.94 -7.50 -9.15
CA LEU A 155 -2.00 -6.41 -8.90
C LEU A 155 -1.50 -5.80 -10.20
N ARG A 156 -1.20 -6.63 -11.20
CA ARG A 156 -0.79 -6.17 -12.52
C ARG A 156 -1.88 -5.33 -13.17
N ALA A 157 -3.15 -5.73 -13.10
CA ALA A 157 -4.26 -4.94 -13.64
C ALA A 157 -4.35 -3.55 -12.98
N TYR A 158 -4.18 -3.47 -11.66
CA TYR A 158 -4.12 -2.17 -10.95
C TYR A 158 -2.90 -1.34 -11.37
N LEU A 159 -1.72 -1.95 -11.43
CA LEU A 159 -0.45 -1.26 -11.70
C LEU A 159 -0.36 -0.76 -13.16
N GLU A 160 -0.90 -1.51 -14.12
CA GLU A 160 -0.95 -1.14 -15.54
C GLU A 160 -2.11 -0.19 -15.88
N GLY A 161 -3.18 -0.19 -15.07
CA GLY A 161 -4.38 0.62 -15.26
C GLY A 161 -4.51 1.75 -14.25
N GLU A 162 -5.33 1.52 -13.22
CA GLU A 162 -5.76 2.56 -12.26
C GLU A 162 -4.60 3.35 -11.64
N CYS A 163 -3.47 2.70 -11.31
CA CYS A 163 -2.33 3.39 -10.74
C CYS A 163 -1.79 4.48 -11.68
N VAL A 164 -1.62 4.14 -12.97
CA VAL A 164 -1.12 5.06 -14.00
C VAL A 164 -2.14 6.16 -14.29
N GLU A 165 -3.42 5.80 -14.35
CA GLU A 165 -4.52 6.76 -14.58
C GLU A 165 -4.61 7.81 -13.47
N TRP A 166 -4.60 7.36 -12.21
CA TRP A 166 -4.64 8.26 -11.05
C TRP A 166 -3.39 9.10 -10.93
N LEU A 167 -2.20 8.54 -11.18
CA LEU A 167 -0.96 9.33 -11.17
C LEU A 167 -1.02 10.46 -12.21
N ARG A 168 -1.50 10.18 -13.44
CA ARG A 168 -1.67 11.23 -14.46
C ARG A 168 -2.66 12.30 -14.03
N ARG A 169 -3.79 11.92 -13.42
CA ARG A 169 -4.77 12.87 -12.89
C ARG A 169 -4.17 13.75 -11.80
N TYR A 170 -3.43 13.17 -10.86
CA TYR A 170 -2.79 13.93 -9.77
C TYR A 170 -1.69 14.86 -10.28
N LEU A 171 -0.93 14.45 -11.29
CA LEU A 171 0.06 15.30 -11.94
C LEU A 171 -0.58 16.49 -12.66
N GLU A 172 -1.77 16.34 -13.25
CA GLU A 172 -2.50 17.45 -13.84
C GLU A 172 -3.09 18.37 -12.76
N ASN A 173 -3.73 17.81 -11.73
CA ASN A 173 -4.28 18.56 -10.60
C ASN A 173 -3.19 19.39 -9.88
N GLY A 174 -2.03 18.77 -9.66
CA GLY A 174 -0.89 19.36 -8.96
C GLY A 174 0.18 19.94 -9.88
N LYS A 175 -0.13 20.21 -11.15
CA LYS A 175 0.87 20.62 -12.16
C LYS A 175 1.72 21.80 -11.71
N GLU A 176 1.11 22.78 -11.06
CA GLU A 176 1.81 23.96 -10.56
C GLU A 176 2.81 23.68 -9.45
N THR A 177 2.72 22.56 -8.73
CA THR A 177 3.63 22.22 -7.62
C THR A 177 4.50 21.01 -7.90
N LEU A 178 3.95 19.97 -8.55
CA LEU A 178 4.61 18.69 -8.81
C LEU A 178 5.52 18.71 -10.05
N GLN A 179 5.28 19.63 -11.00
CA GLN A 179 6.05 19.72 -12.25
C GLN A 179 6.92 20.98 -12.31
N ARG A 180 7.19 21.63 -11.16
CA ARG A 180 8.21 22.68 -11.10
C ARG A 180 9.59 22.03 -11.19
N ALA A 181 10.27 22.27 -12.31
CA ALA A 181 11.68 22.00 -12.48
C ALA A 181 12.53 22.97 -11.65
#